data_AF-A0A4W2I5L0-F1
#
_entry.id   AF-A0A4W2I5L0-F1
#
_cell.length_a   1.000
_cell.length_b   1.000
_cell.length_c   1.000
_cell.angle_alpha   90.00
_cell.angle_beta   90.00
_cell.angle_gamma   90.00
#
_symmetry.space_group_name_H-M   'P 1'
#
loop_
_entity.id
_entity.type
_entity.pdbx_description
1 polymer ?
#
loop_
_entity_poly.entity_id
_entity_poly.type
_entity_poly.pdbx_seq_one_letter_code
_entity_poly.pdbx_strand_id
1 'polypeptide(L)'
;MSATRCWSSWAPHPEAWLEVRWHGCSALAAYMRRDVQEIFRLTPHEKQCMMFSATLSKEIRPVCRKFMQDPMEVFVDDETKLTLHGLQQYYVKLKDSEKNRKLFDLLDVLEFNQVVIFVKSVQRCMALAQLLVEQNFPAIAIHRGMAQEERLSRYQQFKDFQRRILVATNLFGRGMDIERVNIVFNYDMPEDSDTYLHRVARAGRFGTKGLAVTFVSDENDAKILNDVQDRFEVNVAELPEEIDISTYIEQSR
;
A
#
# COMPACT_ATOMS: atom_id res chain seq x y z
N MET A 1 10.60 19.73 -12.08
CA MET A 1 11.49 20.52 -11.19
C MET A 1 11.18 20.06 -9.77
N SER A 2 11.77 18.93 -9.36
CA SER A 2 12.91 18.84 -8.45
C SER A 2 12.58 19.29 -7.01
N ALA A 3 12.30 18.30 -6.16
CA ALA A 3 12.52 18.41 -4.72
C ALA A 3 13.42 17.26 -4.25
N THR A 4 14.54 17.07 -4.96
CA THR A 4 15.73 16.42 -4.41
C THR A 4 16.61 17.54 -3.88
N ARG A 5 16.51 17.83 -2.58
CA ARG A 5 17.52 18.47 -1.71
C ARG A 5 16.88 18.83 -0.37
N CYS A 6 17.10 17.98 0.62
CA CYS A 6 17.29 18.44 1.98
C CYS A 6 18.71 18.05 2.39
N TRP A 7 19.68 18.83 1.88
CA TRP A 7 20.98 18.96 2.51
C TRP A 7 20.89 20.22 3.35
N SER A 8 20.63 20.08 4.64
CA SER A 8 20.97 21.13 5.61
C SER A 8 22.36 20.80 6.14
N SER A 9 23.36 21.47 5.57
CA SER A 9 24.69 21.62 6.15
C SER A 9 24.57 22.19 7.56
N TRP A 10 25.09 21.52 8.59
CA TRP A 10 25.66 22.09 9.83
C TRP A 10 26.16 20.93 10.70
N ALA A 11 27.45 20.57 10.58
CA ALA A 11 28.31 20.06 11.66
C ALA A 11 29.68 19.65 11.09
N PRO A 12 30.80 20.15 11.63
CA PRO A 12 32.13 19.72 11.26
C PRO A 12 32.58 18.63 12.24
N HIS A 13 32.40 17.34 11.95
CA HIS A 13 33.19 16.23 12.53
C HIS A 13 32.79 14.89 11.89
N PRO A 14 33.69 13.89 11.81
CA PRO A 14 33.41 12.62 11.17
C PRO A 14 32.66 11.70 12.15
N GLU A 15 31.33 11.81 12.21
CA GLU A 15 30.53 10.91 13.05
C GLU A 15 29.92 9.73 12.27
N ALA A 16 29.92 8.58 12.91
CA ALA A 16 29.33 7.35 12.40
C ALA A 16 27.80 7.46 12.40
N TRP A 17 27.18 7.27 11.22
CA TRP A 17 25.73 7.33 11.03
C TRP A 17 25.09 5.96 11.24
N LEU A 18 24.02 5.88 12.03
CA LEU A 18 23.16 4.69 12.09
C LEU A 18 21.74 5.05 11.65
N GLU A 19 21.36 4.63 10.45
CA GLU A 19 19.99 4.76 9.93
C GLU A 19 19.20 3.49 10.24
N VAL A 20 18.12 3.61 11.02
CA VAL A 20 17.23 2.48 11.32
C VAL A 20 15.86 2.74 10.68
N ARG A 21 15.55 2.04 9.59
CA ARG A 21 14.24 2.08 8.93
C ARG A 21 13.31 1.02 9.50
N TRP A 22 12.20 1.46 10.11
CA TRP A 22 11.14 0.58 10.57
C TRP A 22 10.03 0.51 9.50
N HIS A 23 9.71 -0.71 9.06
CA HIS A 23 8.51 -0.95 8.26
C HIS A 23 7.40 -1.40 9.22
N GLY A 24 6.26 -0.70 9.19
CA GLY A 24 5.19 -0.72 10.20
C GLY A 24 4.37 -2.00 10.32
N CYS A 25 5.01 -3.17 10.45
CA CYS A 25 4.33 -4.42 10.79
C CYS A 25 4.59 -4.72 12.28
N SER A 26 3.56 -4.63 13.10
CA SER A 26 3.61 -4.78 14.57
C SER A 26 4.23 -6.11 15.03
N ALA A 27 4.14 -7.17 14.23
CA ALA A 27 4.74 -8.48 14.52
C ALA A 27 6.24 -8.56 14.17
N LEU A 28 6.68 -7.94 13.06
CA LEU A 28 8.09 -7.87 12.66
C LEU A 28 8.91 -7.02 13.64
N ALA A 29 8.26 -6.02 14.24
CA ALA A 29 8.86 -5.12 15.21
C ALA A 29 9.39 -5.85 16.46
N ALA A 30 8.72 -6.89 16.93
CA ALA A 30 9.11 -7.61 18.15
C ALA A 30 10.33 -8.52 17.93
N TYR A 31 10.41 -9.23 16.79
CA TYR A 31 11.51 -10.14 16.48
C TYR A 31 12.80 -9.39 16.15
N MET A 32 12.74 -8.34 15.34
CA MET A 32 13.94 -7.57 14.96
C MET A 32 14.45 -6.67 16.09
N ARG A 33 13.63 -6.39 17.11
CA ARG A 33 14.01 -5.50 18.20
C ARG A 33 15.26 -5.95 18.94
N ARG A 34 15.43 -7.25 19.20
CA ARG A 34 16.63 -7.77 19.88
C ARG A 34 17.88 -7.48 19.06
N ASP A 35 17.85 -7.85 17.79
CA ASP A 35 18.98 -7.69 16.87
C ASP A 35 19.34 -6.20 16.70
N VAL A 36 18.33 -5.34 16.53
CA VAL A 36 18.53 -3.88 16.46
C VAL A 36 19.11 -3.32 17.76
N GLN A 37 18.69 -3.81 18.93
CA GLN A 37 19.26 -3.40 20.21
C GLN A 37 20.70 -3.87 20.40
N GLU A 38 21.03 -5.05 19.90
CA GLU A 38 22.38 -5.59 19.96
C GLU A 38 23.32 -4.78 19.06
N ILE A 39 22.93 -4.53 17.81
CA ILE A 39 23.67 -3.66 16.88
C ILE A 39 23.82 -2.26 17.47
N PHE A 40 22.75 -1.69 18.05
CA PHE A 40 22.81 -0.37 18.66
C PHE A 40 23.82 -0.29 19.82
N ARG A 41 23.95 -1.35 20.63
CA ARG A 41 24.95 -1.42 21.71
C ARG A 41 26.39 -1.50 21.21
N LEU A 42 26.60 -1.99 19.98
CA LEU A 42 27.92 -2.04 19.34
C LEU A 42 28.34 -0.69 18.74
N THR A 43 27.41 0.27 18.64
CA THR A 43 27.72 1.63 18.15
C THR A 43 28.11 2.56 19.30
N PRO A 44 28.89 3.63 19.04
CA PRO A 44 29.26 4.63 20.04
C PRO A 44 28.05 5.17 20.82
N HIS A 45 28.24 5.47 22.10
CA HIS A 45 27.16 5.97 22.94
C HIS A 45 26.69 7.36 22.48
N GLU A 46 27.63 8.22 22.13
CA GLU A 46 27.38 9.53 21.50
C GLU A 46 27.32 9.35 19.99
N LYS A 47 26.14 9.55 19.43
CA LYS A 47 25.86 9.47 18.00
C LYS A 47 24.53 10.14 17.69
N GLN A 48 24.38 10.61 16.46
CA GLN A 48 23.08 10.98 15.95
C GLN A 48 22.26 9.73 15.63
N CYS A 49 21.05 9.64 16.18
CA CYS A 49 20.08 8.58 15.87
C CYS A 49 18.85 9.19 15.22
N MET A 50 18.47 8.66 14.05
CA MET A 50 17.27 9.04 13.34
C MET A 50 16.37 7.83 13.13
N MET A 51 15.07 7.99 13.40
CA MET A 51 14.06 6.98 13.16
C MET A 51 13.01 7.51 12.19
N PHE A 52 12.71 6.72 11.16
CA PHE A 52 11.68 7.03 10.18
C PHE A 52 10.62 5.94 10.21
N SER A 53 9.36 6.33 10.32
CA SER A 53 8.22 5.42 10.20
C SER A 53 7.08 6.10 9.45
N ALA A 54 6.41 5.35 8.58
CA ALA A 54 5.18 5.80 7.92
C ALA A 54 3.98 5.80 8.88
N THR A 55 3.99 4.92 9.89
CA THR A 55 2.96 4.82 10.91
C THR A 55 3.61 4.67 12.29
N LEU A 56 3.18 5.46 13.27
CA LEU A 56 3.77 5.45 14.61
C LEU A 56 2.69 5.15 15.65
N SER A 57 2.57 3.88 16.05
CA SER A 57 1.61 3.49 17.08
C SER A 57 1.98 4.07 18.45
N LYS A 58 0.97 4.29 19.31
CA LYS A 58 1.20 4.77 20.68
C LYS A 58 2.08 3.81 21.50
N GLU A 59 2.04 2.51 21.18
CA GLU A 59 2.81 1.47 21.85
C GLU A 59 4.30 1.49 21.50
N ILE A 60 4.67 1.93 20.29
CA ILE A 60 6.08 1.92 19.85
C ILE A 60 6.84 3.18 20.25
N ARG A 61 6.13 4.30 20.47
CA ARG A 61 6.72 5.58 20.93
C ARG A 61 7.67 5.44 22.12
N PRO A 62 7.29 4.78 23.24
CA PRO A 62 8.20 4.60 24.39
C PRO A 62 9.44 3.77 24.06
N VAL A 63 9.37 2.88 23.06
CA VAL A 63 10.50 2.08 22.63
C VAL A 63 11.48 2.94 21.83
N CYS A 64 11.00 3.75 20.88
CA CYS A 64 11.82 4.68 20.10
C CYS A 64 12.59 5.65 21.02
N ARG A 65 11.94 6.20 22.06
CA ARG A 65 12.59 7.10 23.02
C ARG A 65 13.75 6.47 23.80
N LYS A 66 13.85 5.13 23.89
CA LYS A 66 15.00 4.48 24.56
C LYS A 66 16.29 4.50 23.73
N PHE A 67 16.18 4.77 22.43
CA PHE A 67 17.34 4.82 21.52
C PHE A 67 17.83 6.23 21.24
N MET A 68 17.08 7.26 21.66
CA MET A 68 17.36 8.65 21.34
C MET A 68 17.42 9.46 22.64
N GLN A 69 18.35 10.42 22.72
CA GLN A 69 18.37 11.42 23.77
C GLN A 69 17.67 12.68 23.25
N ASP A 70 16.63 13.12 23.95
CA ASP A 70 15.84 14.33 23.64
C ASP A 70 15.57 14.54 22.13
N PRO A 71 14.90 13.58 21.46
CA PRO A 71 14.74 13.65 20.01
C PRO A 71 13.83 14.81 19.61
N MET A 72 14.21 15.52 18.54
CA MET A 72 13.27 16.36 17.81
C MET A 72 12.20 15.48 17.15
N GLU A 73 11.00 15.46 17.73
CA GLU A 73 9.86 14.77 17.15
C GLU A 73 9.25 15.63 16.04
N VAL A 74 9.67 15.38 14.80
CA VAL A 74 9.03 15.98 13.62
C VAL A 74 7.86 15.10 13.21
N PHE A 75 6.67 15.52 13.57
CA PHE A 75 5.47 15.08 12.87
C PHE A 75 5.38 15.92 11.61
N VAL A 76 5.46 15.27 10.46
CA VAL A 76 5.00 15.91 9.23
C VAL A 76 3.49 15.99 9.40
N ASP A 77 3.00 17.17 9.81
CA ASP A 77 1.63 17.41 10.28
C ASP A 77 0.59 16.69 9.41
N ASP A 78 -0.33 16.01 10.09
CA ASP A 78 -1.58 15.47 9.55
C ASP A 78 -2.52 16.59 9.03
N GLU A 79 -2.16 17.88 9.15
CA GLU A 79 -2.93 18.99 8.56
C GLU A 79 -2.84 19.00 7.03
N THR A 80 -1.70 18.60 6.47
CA THR A 80 -1.76 17.93 5.17
C THR A 80 -2.19 16.52 5.48
N LYS A 81 -3.51 16.33 5.57
CA LYS A 81 -4.14 15.02 5.64
C LYS A 81 -3.29 14.07 4.81
N LEU A 82 -3.07 12.83 5.24
CA LEU A 82 -2.78 11.72 4.30
C LEU A 82 -4.02 11.52 3.39
N THR A 83 -4.44 12.61 2.79
CA THR A 83 -5.34 12.70 1.69
C THR A 83 -4.64 11.90 0.64
N LEU A 84 -5.29 10.81 0.28
CA LEU A 84 -5.12 10.17 -0.99
C LEU A 84 -5.61 11.19 -2.05
N HIS A 85 -4.96 12.36 -2.13
CA HIS A 85 -5.30 13.49 -2.97
C HIS A 85 -5.19 13.00 -4.41
N GLY A 86 -6.31 13.02 -5.14
CA GLY A 86 -6.41 12.48 -6.50
C GLY A 86 -6.84 11.01 -6.56
N LEU A 87 -7.02 10.33 -5.43
CA LEU A 87 -7.58 8.97 -5.39
C LEU A 87 -9.08 9.01 -5.09
N GLN A 88 -9.87 8.56 -6.05
CA GLN A 88 -11.28 8.27 -5.87
C GLN A 88 -11.43 6.93 -5.13
N GLN A 89 -12.24 6.89 -4.07
CA GLN A 89 -12.40 5.70 -3.25
C GLN A 89 -13.88 5.37 -3.11
N TYR A 90 -14.23 4.14 -3.48
CA TYR A 90 -15.59 3.65 -3.39
C TYR A 90 -15.65 2.25 -2.78
N TYR A 91 -16.82 1.90 -2.24
CA TYR A 91 -17.15 0.53 -1.86
C TYR A 91 -18.36 -0.02 -2.63
N VAL A 92 -18.46 -1.34 -2.73
CA VAL A 92 -19.65 -2.04 -3.20
C VAL A 92 -20.05 -3.07 -2.16
N LYS A 93 -21.31 -3.05 -1.73
CA LYS A 93 -21.89 -4.08 -0.86
C LYS A 93 -22.45 -5.21 -1.71
N LEU A 94 -21.94 -6.43 -1.53
CA LEU A 94 -22.35 -7.61 -2.30
C LEU A 94 -21.93 -8.91 -1.63
N LYS A 95 -22.62 -10.01 -1.91
CA LYS A 95 -22.24 -11.34 -1.40
C LYS A 95 -20.95 -11.83 -2.07
N ASP A 96 -20.20 -12.73 -1.42
CA ASP A 96 -18.98 -13.31 -2.00
C ASP A 96 -19.24 -14.00 -3.35
N SER A 97 -20.41 -14.61 -3.50
CA SER A 97 -20.87 -15.25 -4.74
C SER A 97 -21.07 -14.29 -5.91
N GLU A 98 -21.30 -13.00 -5.63
CA GLU A 98 -21.59 -11.96 -6.63
C GLU A 98 -20.31 -11.22 -7.06
N LYS A 99 -19.21 -11.36 -6.32
CA LYS A 99 -17.96 -10.62 -6.56
C LYS A 99 -17.37 -10.83 -7.92
N ASN A 100 -17.38 -12.07 -8.44
CA ASN A 100 -16.84 -12.35 -9.77
C ASN A 100 -17.62 -11.58 -10.82
N ARG A 101 -18.95 -11.69 -10.82
CA ARG A 101 -19.82 -10.99 -11.76
C ARG A 101 -19.60 -9.48 -11.66
N LYS A 102 -19.65 -8.92 -10.45
CA LYS A 102 -19.47 -7.48 -10.27
C LYS A 102 -18.08 -7.00 -10.69
N LEU A 103 -17.02 -7.77 -10.44
CA LEU A 103 -15.68 -7.45 -10.91
C LEU A 103 -15.62 -7.41 -12.44
N PHE A 104 -16.20 -8.40 -13.13
CA PHE A 104 -16.25 -8.40 -14.60
C PHE A 104 -17.02 -7.21 -15.14
N ASP A 105 -18.21 -6.95 -14.61
CA ASP A 105 -19.01 -5.79 -15.00
C ASP A 105 -18.20 -4.48 -14.85
N LEU A 106 -17.41 -4.35 -13.78
CA LEU A 106 -16.55 -3.18 -13.56
C LEU A 106 -15.32 -3.14 -14.48
N LEU A 107 -14.71 -4.28 -14.81
CA LEU A 107 -13.59 -4.35 -15.75
C LEU A 107 -14.01 -4.05 -17.19
N ASP A 108 -15.28 -4.29 -17.54
CA ASP A 108 -15.84 -3.96 -18.85
C ASP A 108 -16.23 -2.48 -18.96
N VAL A 109 -16.74 -1.89 -17.88
CA VAL A 109 -17.22 -0.49 -17.87
C VAL A 109 -16.10 0.51 -17.60
N LEU A 110 -15.15 0.19 -16.72
CA LEU A 110 -14.11 1.15 -16.31
C LEU A 110 -12.95 1.12 -17.30
N GLU A 111 -12.57 2.28 -17.81
CA GLU A 111 -11.32 2.42 -18.55
C GLU A 111 -10.12 2.34 -17.59
N PHE A 112 -9.04 1.64 -17.97
CA PHE A 112 -7.82 1.54 -17.16
C PHE A 112 -6.60 1.24 -18.03
N ASN A 113 -5.38 1.61 -17.61
CA ASN A 113 -4.16 1.07 -18.23
C ASN A 113 -3.80 -0.27 -17.61
N GLN A 114 -3.61 -0.27 -16.28
CA GLN A 114 -3.35 -1.47 -15.48
C GLN A 114 -4.19 -1.47 -14.20
N VAL A 115 -4.49 -2.68 -13.72
CA VAL A 115 -5.31 -2.94 -12.54
C VAL A 115 -4.58 -3.86 -11.59
N VAL A 116 -4.72 -3.60 -10.29
CA VAL A 116 -4.28 -4.52 -9.23
C VAL A 116 -5.48 -4.97 -8.43
N ILE A 117 -5.61 -6.28 -8.23
CA ILE A 117 -6.71 -6.92 -7.50
C ILE A 117 -6.13 -7.64 -6.30
N PHE A 118 -6.48 -7.20 -5.10
CA PHE A 118 -6.04 -7.80 -3.86
C PHE A 118 -7.05 -8.84 -3.34
N VAL A 119 -6.55 -10.02 -2.98
CA VAL A 119 -7.32 -11.14 -2.45
C VAL A 119 -6.69 -11.67 -1.15
N LYS A 120 -7.45 -12.38 -0.31
CA LYS A 120 -6.97 -12.80 1.03
C LYS A 120 -6.11 -14.07 1.05
N SER A 121 -6.20 -14.93 0.03
CA SER A 121 -5.51 -16.22 0.04
C SER A 121 -4.86 -16.60 -1.30
N VAL A 122 -3.85 -17.48 -1.22
CA VAL A 122 -3.13 -18.02 -2.40
C VAL A 122 -4.10 -18.74 -3.34
N GLN A 123 -4.99 -19.56 -2.77
CA GLN A 123 -5.99 -20.29 -3.55
C GLN A 123 -6.91 -19.34 -4.33
N ARG A 124 -7.40 -18.27 -3.68
CA ARG A 124 -8.25 -17.27 -4.33
C ARG A 124 -7.48 -16.50 -5.41
N CYS A 125 -6.21 -16.20 -5.17
CA CYS A 125 -5.34 -15.52 -6.13
C CYS A 125 -5.18 -16.33 -7.42
N MET A 126 -4.93 -17.63 -7.29
CA MET A 126 -4.78 -18.54 -8.43
C MET A 126 -6.11 -18.73 -9.15
N ALA A 127 -7.19 -19.00 -8.42
CA ALA A 127 -8.51 -19.21 -8.99
C ALA A 127 -9.02 -17.97 -9.74
N LEU A 128 -8.88 -16.77 -9.16
CA LEU A 128 -9.32 -15.53 -9.79
C LEU A 128 -8.47 -15.19 -11.02
N ALA A 129 -7.14 -15.35 -10.94
CA ALA A 129 -6.27 -15.10 -12.08
C ALA A 129 -6.55 -16.05 -13.24
N GLN A 130 -6.78 -17.34 -12.96
CA GLN A 130 -7.19 -18.32 -13.97
C GLN A 130 -8.52 -17.93 -14.60
N LEU A 131 -9.53 -17.61 -13.79
CA LEU A 131 -10.86 -17.22 -14.26
C LEU A 131 -10.79 -15.97 -15.17
N LEU A 132 -9.98 -14.97 -14.80
CA LEU A 132 -9.75 -13.78 -15.64
C LEU A 132 -9.16 -14.17 -17.00
N VAL A 133 -8.13 -15.03 -17.02
CA VAL A 133 -7.50 -15.48 -18.27
C VAL A 133 -8.48 -16.27 -19.15
N GLU A 134 -9.33 -17.11 -18.55
CA GLU A 134 -10.38 -17.86 -19.26
C GLU A 134 -11.45 -16.93 -19.87
N GLN A 135 -11.69 -15.76 -19.27
CA GLN A 135 -12.57 -14.71 -19.77
C GLN A 135 -11.84 -13.70 -20.68
N ASN A 136 -10.68 -14.06 -21.23
CA ASN A 136 -9.87 -13.22 -22.12
C ASN A 136 -9.32 -11.93 -21.48
N PHE A 137 -9.27 -11.85 -20.15
CA PHE A 137 -8.59 -10.78 -19.44
C PHE A 137 -7.13 -11.18 -19.16
N PRO A 138 -6.12 -10.51 -19.77
CA PRO A 138 -4.71 -10.86 -19.57
C PRO A 138 -4.25 -10.54 -18.15
N ALA A 139 -4.38 -11.52 -17.25
CA ALA A 139 -4.01 -11.42 -15.85
C ALA A 139 -2.73 -12.19 -15.52
N ILE A 140 -2.02 -11.72 -14.49
CA ILE A 140 -0.89 -12.42 -13.87
C ILE A 140 -1.12 -12.53 -12.36
N ALA A 141 -0.72 -13.64 -11.76
CA ALA A 141 -0.87 -13.89 -10.32
C ALA A 141 0.48 -13.76 -9.60
N ILE A 142 0.51 -13.02 -8.49
CA ILE A 142 1.65 -12.98 -7.55
C ILE A 142 1.16 -13.24 -6.13
N HIS A 143 1.63 -14.31 -5.52
CA HIS A 143 1.20 -14.69 -4.18
C HIS A 143 2.34 -15.08 -3.25
N ARG A 144 2.07 -15.05 -1.94
CA ARG A 144 3.06 -15.31 -0.88
C ARG A 144 3.72 -16.70 -0.92
N GLY A 145 3.10 -17.69 -1.56
CA GLY A 145 3.67 -19.03 -1.74
C GLY A 145 4.70 -19.18 -2.87
N MET A 146 5.01 -18.11 -3.61
CA MET A 146 5.97 -18.15 -4.72
C MET A 146 7.41 -17.89 -4.25
N ALA A 147 8.38 -18.47 -4.95
CA ALA A 147 9.78 -18.12 -4.75
C ALA A 147 10.03 -16.64 -5.07
N GLN A 148 10.94 -15.98 -4.35
CA GLN A 148 11.22 -14.55 -4.52
C GLN A 148 11.62 -14.19 -5.96
N GLU A 149 12.46 -15.02 -6.59
CA GLU A 149 12.88 -14.84 -7.99
C GLU A 149 11.70 -14.88 -8.96
N GLU A 150 10.77 -15.82 -8.76
CA GLU A 150 9.56 -15.93 -9.58
C GLU A 150 8.63 -14.73 -9.37
N ARG A 151 8.48 -14.26 -8.12
CA ARG A 151 7.71 -13.04 -7.82
C ARG A 151 8.28 -11.83 -8.56
N LEU A 152 9.60 -11.66 -8.55
CA LEU A 152 10.27 -10.56 -9.24
C LEU A 152 10.16 -10.68 -10.77
N SER A 153 10.28 -11.89 -11.32
CA SER A 153 10.10 -12.14 -12.74
C SER A 153 8.68 -11.80 -13.22
N ARG A 154 7.65 -12.28 -12.52
CA ARG A 154 6.25 -11.95 -12.85
C ARG A 154 5.94 -10.47 -12.67
N TYR A 155 6.48 -9.87 -11.62
CA TYR A 155 6.37 -8.44 -11.37
C TYR A 155 7.00 -7.62 -12.51
N GLN A 156 8.15 -8.05 -13.03
CA GLN A 156 8.79 -7.41 -14.17
C GLN A 156 7.92 -7.53 -15.45
N GLN A 157 7.34 -8.69 -15.72
CA GLN A 157 6.40 -8.87 -16.84
C GLN A 157 5.19 -7.93 -16.75
N PHE A 158 4.65 -7.74 -15.54
CA PHE A 158 3.58 -6.77 -15.31
C PHE A 158 4.06 -5.34 -15.53
N LYS A 159 5.25 -4.98 -15.03
CA LYS A 159 5.85 -3.65 -15.22
C LYS A 159 6.14 -3.33 -16.69
N ASP A 160 6.52 -4.34 -17.46
CA ASP A 160 6.76 -4.24 -18.91
C ASP A 160 5.46 -4.26 -19.74
N PHE A 161 4.31 -4.12 -19.09
CA PHE A 161 2.99 -4.03 -19.71
C PHE A 161 2.57 -5.28 -20.50
N GLN A 162 3.21 -6.44 -20.25
CA GLN A 162 2.86 -7.70 -20.92
C GLN A 162 1.47 -8.19 -20.48
N ARG A 163 1.05 -7.83 -19.26
CA ARG A 163 -0.26 -8.12 -18.68
C ARG A 163 -0.82 -6.85 -18.04
N ARG A 164 -2.11 -6.60 -18.24
CA ARG A 164 -2.78 -5.40 -17.72
C ARG A 164 -3.36 -5.60 -16.33
N ILE A 165 -3.61 -6.84 -15.91
CA ILE A 165 -4.22 -7.13 -14.61
C ILE A 165 -3.26 -7.95 -13.76
N LEU A 166 -3.05 -7.52 -12.51
CA LEU A 166 -2.30 -8.25 -11.50
C LEU A 166 -3.25 -8.68 -10.38
N VAL A 167 -3.34 -9.98 -10.11
CA VAL A 167 -4.01 -10.52 -8.92
C VAL A 167 -2.96 -10.84 -7.88
N ALA A 168 -3.11 -10.32 -6.67
CA ALA A 168 -2.13 -10.50 -5.61
C ALA A 168 -2.73 -10.71 -4.22
N THR A 169 -2.02 -11.47 -3.37
CA THR A 169 -2.41 -11.60 -1.95
C THR A 169 -1.95 -10.41 -1.13
N ASN A 170 -0.65 -10.10 -1.25
CA ASN A 170 -0.01 -8.94 -0.66
C ASN A 170 1.30 -8.72 -1.43
N LEU A 171 1.58 -7.47 -1.78
CA LEU A 171 2.78 -7.10 -2.55
C LEU A 171 3.94 -6.66 -1.64
N PHE A 172 3.77 -6.76 -0.31
CA PHE A 172 4.77 -6.32 0.65
C PHE A 172 6.07 -7.12 0.49
N GLY A 173 7.07 -6.44 -0.04
CA GLY A 173 8.44 -6.91 -0.24
C GLY A 173 9.25 -5.75 -0.79
N ARG A 174 10.47 -5.54 -0.26
CA ARG A 174 11.41 -4.57 -0.85
C ARG A 174 11.62 -4.93 -2.33
N GLY A 175 11.44 -3.97 -3.24
CA GLY A 175 11.65 -4.15 -4.69
C GLY A 175 10.39 -4.33 -5.55
N MET A 176 9.20 -4.45 -4.94
CA MET A 176 7.93 -4.43 -5.69
C MET A 176 7.24 -3.08 -5.49
N ASP A 177 7.36 -2.20 -6.49
CA ASP A 177 6.77 -0.87 -6.47
C ASP A 177 6.02 -0.56 -7.77
N ILE A 178 4.73 -0.88 -7.76
CA ILE A 178 3.88 -0.69 -8.92
C ILE A 178 3.61 0.80 -9.10
N GLU A 179 4.39 1.41 -9.96
CA GLU A 179 4.15 2.75 -10.49
C GLU A 179 3.28 2.60 -11.74
N ARG A 180 2.23 3.41 -11.91
CA ARG A 180 1.32 3.48 -13.09
C ARG A 180 0.05 2.61 -13.10
N VAL A 181 -0.44 2.17 -11.94
CA VAL A 181 -1.78 1.55 -11.87
C VAL A 181 -2.85 2.62 -11.68
N ASN A 182 -3.92 2.52 -12.47
CA ASN A 182 -5.05 3.43 -12.38
C ASN A 182 -6.08 2.94 -11.38
N ILE A 183 -6.32 1.62 -11.34
CA ILE A 183 -7.39 1.04 -10.52
C ILE A 183 -6.84 -0.02 -9.57
N VAL A 184 -7.20 0.10 -8.30
CA VAL A 184 -6.97 -0.91 -7.27
C VAL A 184 -8.32 -1.47 -6.83
N PHE A 185 -8.47 -2.79 -6.89
CA PHE A 185 -9.58 -3.51 -6.29
C PHE A 185 -9.15 -4.19 -5.00
N ASN A 186 -9.83 -3.88 -3.90
CA ASN A 186 -9.87 -4.78 -2.75
C ASN A 186 -11.02 -5.77 -2.97
N TYR A 187 -10.73 -6.84 -3.72
CA TYR A 187 -11.71 -7.90 -3.98
C TYR A 187 -12.07 -8.62 -2.67
N ASP A 188 -11.06 -8.85 -1.82
CA ASP A 188 -11.25 -9.21 -0.41
C ASP A 188 -10.81 -8.04 0.47
N MET A 189 -11.59 -7.73 1.50
CA MET A 189 -11.28 -6.67 2.45
C MET A 189 -9.88 -6.91 3.07
N PRO A 190 -9.02 -5.88 3.18
CA PRO A 190 -7.79 -5.96 3.95
C PRO A 190 -8.03 -6.35 5.41
N GLU A 191 -6.99 -6.88 6.05
CA GLU A 191 -7.04 -7.34 7.45
C GLU A 191 -7.20 -6.16 8.44
N ASP A 192 -6.67 -4.99 8.09
CA ASP A 192 -6.69 -3.78 8.91
C ASP A 192 -6.61 -2.50 8.04
N SER A 193 -6.81 -1.36 8.69
CA SER A 193 -6.77 -0.03 8.06
C SER A 193 -5.39 0.35 7.53
N ASP A 194 -4.30 -0.13 8.13
CA ASP A 194 -2.94 0.10 7.64
C ASP A 194 -2.71 -0.61 6.30
N THR A 195 -3.17 -1.85 6.19
CA THR A 195 -3.10 -2.67 4.98
C THR A 195 -3.94 -2.04 3.86
N TYR A 196 -5.13 -1.51 4.19
CA TYR A 196 -5.94 -0.74 3.24
C TYR A 196 -5.13 0.40 2.64
N LEU A 197 -4.57 1.28 3.47
CA LEU A 197 -3.80 2.43 3.02
C LEU A 197 -2.64 2.02 2.12
N HIS A 198 -1.89 1.00 2.53
CA HIS A 198 -0.76 0.49 1.76
C HIS A 198 -1.13 -0.12 0.40
N ARG A 199 -2.34 -0.68 0.28
CA ARG A 199 -2.87 -1.23 -0.98
C ARG A 199 -3.33 -0.10 -1.90
N VAL A 200 -4.12 0.84 -1.40
CA VAL A 200 -4.74 1.88 -2.22
C VAL A 200 -3.75 3.00 -2.59
N ALA A 201 -2.73 3.25 -1.75
CA ALA A 201 -1.62 4.17 -2.06
C ALA A 201 -0.70 3.68 -3.21
N ARG A 202 -1.01 2.53 -3.83
CA ARG A 202 -0.37 2.05 -5.07
C ARG A 202 -1.02 2.64 -6.32
N ALA A 203 -2.26 3.12 -6.23
CA ALA A 203 -2.86 3.98 -7.23
C ALA A 203 -2.58 5.45 -6.89
N GLY A 204 -2.43 6.29 -7.92
CA GLY A 204 -2.34 7.75 -7.75
C GLY A 204 -1.01 8.29 -7.19
N ARG A 205 0.11 7.61 -7.45
CA ARG A 205 1.45 8.12 -7.04
C ARG A 205 1.92 9.29 -7.91
N PHE A 206 2.73 10.19 -7.33
CA PHE A 206 3.30 11.38 -8.00
C PHE A 206 2.28 12.42 -8.50
N GLY A 207 1.16 12.58 -7.79
CA GLY A 207 0.11 13.55 -8.16
C GLY A 207 -0.83 13.05 -9.25
N THR A 208 -0.71 11.79 -9.66
CA THR A 208 -1.61 11.18 -10.64
C THR A 208 -2.95 10.80 -10.02
N LYS A 209 -3.99 10.78 -10.85
CA LYS A 209 -5.32 10.33 -10.44
C LYS A 209 -5.39 8.80 -10.36
N GLY A 210 -6.25 8.29 -9.49
CA GLY A 210 -6.49 6.85 -9.37
C GLY A 210 -7.85 6.52 -8.79
N LEU A 211 -8.24 5.25 -8.87
CA LEU A 211 -9.50 4.70 -8.38
C LEU A 211 -9.22 3.50 -7.48
N ALA A 212 -9.84 3.48 -6.30
CA ALA A 212 -9.87 2.33 -5.43
C ALA A 212 -11.33 1.87 -5.22
N VAL A 213 -11.60 0.60 -5.48
CA VAL A 213 -12.92 -0.01 -5.26
C VAL A 213 -12.78 -1.17 -4.29
N THR A 214 -13.57 -1.15 -3.22
CA THR A 214 -13.51 -2.16 -2.15
C THR A 214 -14.82 -2.94 -2.07
N PHE A 215 -14.73 -4.27 -2.12
CA PHE A 215 -15.89 -5.13 -1.93
C PHE A 215 -16.12 -5.41 -0.45
N VAL A 216 -17.36 -5.19 -0.01
CA VAL A 216 -17.83 -5.40 1.36
C VAL A 216 -18.87 -6.51 1.32
N SER A 217 -18.55 -7.66 1.93
CA SER A 217 -19.42 -8.84 1.87
C SER A 217 -20.06 -9.25 3.18
N ASP A 218 -19.52 -8.79 4.31
CA ASP A 218 -20.08 -9.06 5.62
C ASP A 218 -19.96 -7.85 6.57
N GLU A 219 -20.48 -8.01 7.78
CA GLU A 219 -20.46 -6.96 8.81
C GLU A 219 -19.04 -6.67 9.32
N ASN A 220 -18.13 -7.64 9.25
CA ASN A 220 -16.75 -7.41 9.67
C ASN A 220 -16.01 -6.55 8.65
N ASP A 221 -16.22 -6.81 7.36
CA ASP A 221 -15.75 -5.94 6.28
C ASP A 221 -16.26 -4.50 6.51
N ALA A 222 -17.54 -4.33 6.79
CA ALA A 222 -18.11 -3.00 7.05
C ALA A 222 -17.45 -2.29 8.25
N LYS A 223 -17.13 -3.03 9.32
CA LYS A 223 -16.39 -2.47 10.49
C LYS A 223 -14.99 -2.00 10.10
N ILE A 224 -14.25 -2.79 9.33
CA ILE A 224 -12.91 -2.42 8.86
C ILE A 224 -12.99 -1.19 7.95
N LEU A 225 -13.99 -1.10 7.08
CA LEU A 225 -14.19 0.08 6.24
C LEU A 225 -14.45 1.34 7.07
N ASN A 226 -15.28 1.23 8.11
CA ASN A 226 -15.55 2.34 9.01
C ASN A 226 -14.29 2.77 9.78
N ASP A 227 -13.47 1.81 10.25
CA ASP A 227 -12.17 2.10 10.87
C ASP A 227 -11.24 2.86 9.90
N VAL A 228 -11.21 2.49 8.62
CA VAL A 228 -10.47 3.23 7.58
C VAL A 228 -10.98 4.68 7.45
N GLN A 229 -12.29 4.86 7.37
CA GLN A 229 -12.90 6.20 7.21
C GLN A 229 -12.61 7.10 8.41
N ASP A 230 -12.76 6.56 9.63
CA ASP A 230 -12.52 7.29 10.87
C ASP A 230 -11.04 7.61 11.06
N ARG A 231 -10.15 6.65 10.80
CA ARG A 231 -8.71 6.79 11.04
C ARG A 231 -8.03 7.74 10.07
N PHE A 232 -8.46 7.80 8.81
CA PHE A 232 -7.84 8.63 7.78
C PHE A 232 -8.68 9.85 7.39
N GLU A 233 -9.82 10.08 8.05
CA GLU A 233 -10.77 11.15 7.75
C GLU A 233 -11.15 11.21 6.27
N VAL A 234 -11.35 10.04 5.65
CA VAL A 234 -11.75 9.88 4.25
C VAL A 234 -13.19 9.40 4.17
N ASN A 235 -13.95 9.93 3.22
CA ASN A 235 -15.29 9.42 2.91
C ASN A 235 -15.17 8.42 1.75
N VAL A 236 -15.38 7.14 2.04
CA VAL A 236 -15.43 6.09 1.02
C VAL A 236 -16.91 5.90 0.66
N ALA A 237 -17.34 6.56 -0.42
CA ALA A 237 -18.74 6.51 -0.84
C ALA A 237 -19.11 5.15 -1.45
N GLU A 238 -20.41 4.87 -1.51
CA GLU A 238 -20.90 3.75 -2.31
C GLU A 238 -20.61 4.02 -3.79
N LEU A 239 -20.23 2.98 -4.54
CA LEU A 239 -19.91 3.10 -5.95
C LEU A 239 -21.14 3.61 -6.72
N PRO A 240 -21.07 4.77 -7.39
CA PRO A 240 -22.17 5.27 -8.21
C PRO A 240 -22.35 4.40 -9.46
N GLU A 241 -23.50 4.55 -10.12
CA GLU A 241 -23.77 3.85 -11.40
C GLU A 241 -22.84 4.33 -12.51
N GLU A 242 -22.45 5.60 -12.48
CA GLU A 242 -21.54 6.22 -13.44
C GLU A 242 -20.35 6.87 -12.73
N ILE A 243 -19.14 6.64 -13.26
CA ILE A 243 -17.91 7.27 -12.79
C ILE A 243 -17.28 8.00 -13.98
N ASP A 244 -17.06 9.31 -13.82
CA ASP A 244 -16.35 10.08 -14.83
C ASP A 244 -14.88 9.66 -14.89
N ILE A 245 -14.44 9.16 -16.05
CA ILE A 245 -13.06 8.74 -16.35
C ILE A 245 -12.04 9.83 -16.01
N SER A 246 -12.41 11.10 -16.22
CA SER A 246 -11.53 12.24 -15.95
C SER A 246 -11.16 12.37 -14.47
N THR A 247 -11.92 11.75 -13.56
CA THR A 247 -11.70 11.82 -12.11
C THR A 247 -10.59 10.88 -11.62
N TYR A 248 -10.28 9.82 -12.38
CA TYR A 248 -9.34 8.79 -11.96
C TYR A 248 -8.28 8.41 -13.02
N ILE A 249 -8.36 8.96 -14.22
CA ILE A 249 -7.32 8.87 -15.25
C ILE A 249 -6.88 10.30 -15.63
N GLU A 250 -5.58 10.55 -15.60
CA GLU A 250 -5.02 11.74 -16.22
C GLU A 250 -4.95 11.54 -17.74
N GLN A 251 -5.61 12.41 -18.50
CA GLN A 251 -5.47 12.43 -19.94
C GLN A 251 -4.05 12.91 -20.29
N SER A 252 -3.26 12.04 -20.88
CA SER A 252 -1.97 12.39 -21.49
C SER A 252 -2.24 13.42 -22.60
N ARG A 253 -1.84 14.68 -22.37
CA ARG A 253 -1.65 15.64 -23.46
C ARG A 253 -0.31 15.40 -24.16
#